data_AF-A0A9Q3CHG2-F1
#
_entry.id   AF-A0A9Q3CHG2-F1
#
_cell.length_a   1.000
_cell.length_b   1.000
_cell.length_c   1.000
_cell.angle_alpha   90.00
_cell.angle_beta   90.00
_cell.angle_gamma   90.00
#
_symmetry.space_group_name_H-M   'P 1'
#
loop_
_entity.id
_entity.type
_entity.pdbx_description
1 polymer ?
#
loop_
_entity_poly.entity_id
_entity_poly.type
_entity_poly.pdbx_seq_one_letter_code
_entity_poly.pdbx_strand_id
1 'polypeptide(L)'
;MPIPGALAFFIYVEWFNAHGKSIWLASIGPIMLICLNLPPSERLKPENVYASGTIPGPKEPSALQFDYLLIPLIKELKELWQGYHFSPTSTGPSGSFIHVAILIAIANVVAMRKLTAFISHSGNHFYNFCTIHKAQIEEIGPQFHDRRSYQNHKSTIAK
;
A
#
# COMPACT_ATOMS: atom_id res chain seq x y z
N MET A 1 14.90 -5.66 22.01
CA MET A 1 13.54 -5.69 22.60
C MET A 1 12.69 -4.77 21.75
N PRO A 2 11.54 -5.19 21.20
CA PRO A 2 10.68 -4.26 20.46
C PRO A 2 10.27 -3.11 21.38
N ILE A 3 10.26 -1.89 20.84
CA ILE A 3 9.84 -0.69 21.57
C ILE A 3 8.37 -0.91 21.97
N PRO A 4 8.02 -0.86 23.27
CA PRO A 4 6.63 -0.98 23.71
C PRO A 4 5.74 0.00 22.93
N GLY A 5 4.64 -0.49 22.37
CA GLY A 5 3.73 0.31 21.55
C GLY A 5 4.11 0.45 20.07
N ALA A 6 5.24 -0.09 19.61
CA ALA A 6 5.58 -0.09 18.17
C ALA A 6 4.92 -1.26 17.42
N LEU A 7 3.97 -0.94 16.55
CA LEU A 7 3.26 -1.89 15.71
C LEU A 7 3.67 -1.73 14.24
N ALA A 8 4.04 -2.83 13.62
CA ALA A 8 4.35 -2.94 12.21
C ALA A 8 3.19 -3.62 11.48
N PHE A 9 2.82 -3.09 10.32
CA PHE A 9 1.77 -3.65 9.47
C PHE A 9 2.29 -3.85 8.05
N PHE A 10 1.65 -4.77 7.33
CA PHE A 10 1.63 -4.70 5.88
C PHE A 10 0.26 -4.22 5.40
N ILE A 11 0.25 -3.50 4.28
CA ILE A 11 -0.97 -3.11 3.57
C ILE A 11 -1.20 -4.06 2.40
N TYR A 12 -2.43 -4.53 2.26
CA TYR A 12 -2.89 -5.33 1.14
C TYR A 12 -3.92 -4.57 0.32
N VAL A 13 -3.72 -4.51 -0.99
CA VAL A 13 -4.66 -3.89 -1.93
C VAL A 13 -4.83 -4.80 -3.14
N GLU A 14 -6.08 -5.18 -3.41
CA GLU A 14 -6.45 -5.93 -4.62
C GLU A 14 -7.84 -5.51 -5.07
N TRP A 15 -8.14 -5.71 -6.35
CA TRP A 15 -9.51 -5.61 -6.87
C TRP A 15 -9.84 -6.88 -7.64
N PHE A 16 -11.06 -7.34 -7.50
CA PHE A 16 -11.58 -8.53 -8.14
C PHE A 16 -13.00 -8.29 -8.64
N ASN A 17 -13.45 -9.09 -9.60
CA ASN A 17 -14.84 -9.05 -10.02
C ASN A 17 -15.73 -9.65 -8.92
N ALA A 18 -16.56 -8.81 -8.28
CA ALA A 18 -17.50 -9.21 -7.24
C ALA A 18 -18.48 -10.31 -7.71
N HIS A 19 -18.78 -10.36 -9.01
CA HIS A 19 -19.67 -11.35 -9.60
C HIS A 19 -18.90 -12.54 -10.24
N GLY A 20 -17.60 -12.69 -9.96
CA GLY A 20 -16.79 -13.80 -10.47
C GLY A 20 -16.66 -13.81 -12.00
N LYS A 21 -17.07 -14.90 -12.66
CA LYS A 21 -17.01 -15.04 -14.13
C LYS A 21 -18.26 -14.51 -14.86
N SER A 22 -19.16 -13.83 -14.14
CA SER A 22 -20.37 -13.25 -14.72
C SER A 22 -20.05 -12.15 -15.74
N ILE A 23 -20.96 -11.93 -16.70
CA ILE A 23 -20.92 -10.81 -17.65
C ILE A 23 -20.98 -9.44 -16.96
N TRP A 24 -21.47 -9.40 -15.72
CA TRP A 24 -21.58 -8.19 -14.91
C TRP A 24 -20.25 -7.89 -14.23
N LEU A 25 -19.45 -7.03 -14.84
CA LEU A 25 -18.18 -6.58 -14.29
C LEU A 25 -18.42 -5.56 -13.17
N ALA A 26 -18.23 -5.98 -11.92
CA ALA A 26 -18.14 -5.07 -10.79
C ALA A 26 -16.82 -5.30 -10.05
N SER A 27 -15.81 -4.52 -10.41
CA SER A 27 -14.51 -4.54 -9.75
C SER A 27 -14.60 -3.86 -8.40
N ILE A 28 -14.56 -4.62 -7.31
CA ILE A 28 -14.46 -4.09 -5.95
C ILE A 28 -13.17 -4.60 -5.31
N GLY A 29 -12.66 -3.88 -4.33
CA GLY A 29 -11.39 -4.24 -3.73
C GLY A 29 -11.25 -3.83 -2.27
N PRO A 30 -10.76 -4.67 -1.37
CA PRO A 30 -10.48 -4.26 -0.01
C PRO A 30 -9.12 -3.55 0.09
N ILE A 31 -9.02 -2.61 1.03
CA ILE A 31 -7.75 -2.11 1.56
C ILE A 31 -7.64 -2.69 2.96
N MET A 32 -6.65 -3.56 3.18
CA MET A 32 -6.48 -4.27 4.46
C MET A 32 -5.14 -3.96 5.07
N LEU A 33 -5.10 -3.83 6.40
CA LEU A 33 -3.89 -3.76 7.20
C LEU A 33 -3.76 -5.04 8.04
N ILE A 34 -2.59 -5.64 8.03
CA ILE A 34 -2.29 -6.87 8.75
C ILE A 34 -1.11 -6.64 9.70
N CYS A 35 -1.30 -6.92 10.98
CA CYS A 35 -0.30 -6.70 12.02
C CYS A 35 0.82 -7.75 11.93
N LEU A 36 2.05 -7.30 11.66
CA LEU A 36 3.24 -8.14 11.57
C LEU A 36 3.76 -8.58 12.95
N ASN A 37 3.35 -7.90 14.03
CA ASN A 37 3.72 -8.25 15.40
C ASN A 37 3.02 -9.54 15.89
N LEU A 38 1.95 -9.98 15.23
CA LEU A 38 1.30 -11.24 15.54
C LEU A 38 2.11 -12.43 14.99
N PRO A 39 2.04 -13.62 15.64
CA PRO A 39 2.63 -14.84 15.11
C PRO A 39 2.10 -15.13 13.69
N PRO A 40 2.91 -15.69 12.77
CA PRO A 40 2.50 -15.92 11.38
C PRO A 40 1.17 -16.67 11.21
N SER A 41 0.87 -17.63 12.08
CA SER A 41 -0.39 -18.39 12.08
C SER A 41 -1.64 -17.56 12.44
N GLU A 42 -1.45 -16.40 13.07
CA GLU A 42 -2.53 -15.55 13.58
C GLU A 42 -2.84 -14.38 12.65
N ARG A 43 -1.86 -13.93 11.85
CA ARG A 43 -1.92 -12.68 11.08
C ARG A 43 -3.11 -12.57 10.12
N LEU A 44 -3.46 -13.69 9.48
CA LEU A 44 -4.49 -13.72 8.43
C LEU A 44 -5.83 -14.27 8.92
N LYS A 45 -5.97 -14.49 10.23
CA LYS A 45 -7.28 -14.84 10.78
C LYS A 45 -8.23 -13.64 10.62
N PRO A 46 -9.51 -13.85 10.24
CA PRO A 46 -10.44 -12.76 9.99
C PRO A 46 -10.51 -11.71 11.11
N GLU A 47 -10.41 -12.13 12.37
CA GLU A 47 -10.41 -11.28 13.56
C GLU A 47 -9.17 -10.39 13.70
N ASN A 48 -8.07 -10.69 13.00
CA ASN A 48 -6.80 -9.98 13.06
C ASN A 48 -6.50 -9.15 11.79
N VAL A 49 -7.42 -9.14 10.83
CA VAL A 49 -7.31 -8.35 9.60
C VAL A 49 -8.12 -7.08 9.74
N TYR A 50 -7.46 -5.92 9.61
CA TYR A 50 -8.12 -4.63 9.68
C TYR A 50 -8.51 -4.15 8.28
N ALA A 51 -9.80 -4.21 7.95
CA ALA A 51 -10.33 -3.68 6.69
C ALA A 51 -10.49 -2.15 6.78
N SER A 52 -9.46 -1.41 6.38
CA SER A 52 -9.42 0.05 6.49
C SER A 52 -10.27 0.77 5.44
N GLY A 53 -10.65 0.10 4.35
CA GLY A 53 -11.47 0.70 3.31
C GLY A 53 -11.89 -0.28 2.23
N THR A 54 -12.85 0.16 1.43
CA THR A 54 -13.30 -0.55 0.23
C THR A 54 -13.19 0.36 -0.98
N ILE A 55 -12.63 -0.18 -2.05
CA ILE A 55 -12.50 0.46 -3.34
C ILE A 55 -13.79 0.18 -4.11
N PRO A 56 -14.58 1.22 -4.42
CA PRO A 56 -15.87 1.04 -5.06
C PRO A 56 -15.70 0.62 -6.53
N GLY A 57 -16.63 -0.22 -6.98
CA GLY A 57 -16.78 -0.56 -8.39
C GLY A 57 -17.63 0.45 -9.17
N PRO A 58 -18.02 0.15 -10.42
CA PRO A 58 -17.88 -1.14 -11.09
C PRO A 58 -16.55 -1.35 -11.82
N LYS A 59 -15.72 -0.32 -11.95
CA LYS A 59 -14.42 -0.38 -12.63
C LYS A 59 -13.30 -0.13 -11.65
N GLU A 60 -12.11 -0.60 -12.01
CA GLU A 60 -10.89 -0.24 -11.30
C GLU A 60 -10.75 1.31 -11.29
N PRO A 61 -10.46 1.93 -10.13
CA PRO A 61 -10.37 3.38 -10.03
C PRO A 61 -9.19 3.91 -10.86
N SER A 62 -9.27 5.15 -11.34
CA SER A 62 -8.08 5.85 -11.84
C SER A 62 -7.04 6.05 -10.72
N ALA A 63 -5.80 6.38 -11.06
CA ALA A 63 -4.78 6.69 -10.04
C ALA A 63 -5.23 7.83 -9.12
N LEU A 64 -5.80 8.90 -9.70
CA LEU A 64 -6.34 10.03 -8.92
C LEU A 64 -7.48 9.62 -7.99
N GLN A 65 -8.43 8.81 -8.48
CA GLN A 65 -9.53 8.31 -7.63
C GLN A 65 -8.99 7.44 -6.49
N PHE A 66 -8.01 6.60 -6.77
CA PHE A 66 -7.37 5.76 -5.77
C PHE A 66 -6.61 6.59 -4.72
N ASP A 67 -5.93 7.66 -5.13
CA ASP A 67 -5.28 8.59 -4.21
C ASP A 67 -6.30 9.22 -3.25
N TYR A 68 -7.45 9.69 -3.76
CA TYR A 68 -8.51 10.23 -2.93
C TYR A 68 -9.05 9.22 -1.90
N LEU A 69 -9.16 7.93 -2.27
CA LEU A 69 -9.58 6.87 -1.36
C LEU A 69 -8.57 6.64 -0.23
N LEU A 70 -7.28 6.84 -0.48
CA LEU A 70 -6.22 6.65 0.51
C LEU A 70 -5.99 7.84 1.44
N ILE A 71 -6.47 9.05 1.11
CA ILE A 71 -6.24 10.26 1.93
C ILE A 71 -6.60 10.05 3.41
N PRO A 72 -7.78 9.49 3.78
CA PRO A 72 -8.12 9.29 5.19
C PRO A 72 -7.13 8.37 5.91
N LEU A 73 -6.83 7.22 5.29
CA LEU A 73 -5.90 6.23 5.83
C LEU A 73 -4.48 6.82 5.99
N ILE A 74 -4.01 7.57 5.01
CA ILE A 74 -2.69 8.22 5.06
C ILE A 74 -2.63 9.26 6.19
N LYS A 75 -3.71 10.00 6.46
CA LYS A 75 -3.77 10.95 7.57
C LYS A 75 -3.63 10.23 8.91
N GLU A 76 -4.43 9.19 9.14
CA GLU A 76 -4.36 8.38 10.36
C GLU A 76 -2.98 7.74 10.54
N LEU A 77 -2.41 7.16 9.48
CA LEU A 77 -1.07 6.57 9.52
C LEU A 77 0.03 7.60 9.82
N LYS A 78 -0.12 8.85 9.36
CA LYS A 78 0.82 9.94 9.69
C LYS A 78 0.75 10.32 11.17
N GLU A 79 -0.44 10.37 11.75
CA GLU A 79 -0.62 10.62 13.17
C GLU A 79 -0.02 9.48 14.00
N LEU A 80 -0.34 8.23 13.64
CA LEU A 80 0.20 7.05 14.31
C LEU A 80 1.72 6.88 14.11
N TRP A 81 2.29 7.39 13.02
CA TRP A 81 3.75 7.38 12.83
C TRP A 81 4.46 8.31 13.83
N GLN A 82 3.89 9.49 14.09
CA GLN A 82 4.39 10.43 15.12
C GLN A 82 4.16 9.92 16.54
N GLY A 83 3.21 9.01 16.70
CA GLY A 83 2.83 8.39 17.96
C GLY A 83 1.51 8.95 18.48
N TYR A 84 0.64 8.07 18.97
CA TYR A 84 -0.69 8.43 19.44
C TYR A 84 -0.96 7.86 20.84
N HIS A 85 -1.53 8.68 21.72
CA HIS A 85 -1.89 8.27 23.07
C HIS A 85 -3.37 7.86 23.14
N PHE A 86 -3.61 6.58 23.31
CA PHE A 86 -4.94 6.02 23.56
C PHE A 86 -5.34 6.25 25.01
N SER A 87 -6.60 6.62 25.21
CA SER A 87 -7.20 6.82 26.53
C SER A 87 -7.08 5.56 27.40
N PRO A 88 -7.02 5.71 28.72
CA PRO A 88 -7.08 4.60 29.66
C PRO A 88 -8.23 3.62 29.37
N THR A 89 -7.92 2.33 29.50
CA THR A 89 -8.91 1.24 29.43
C THR A 89 -8.93 0.51 30.78
N SER A 90 -9.94 -0.33 31.01
CA SER A 90 -10.01 -1.17 32.22
C SER A 90 -8.76 -2.04 32.41
N THR A 91 -8.14 -2.48 31.32
CA THR A 91 -6.92 -3.29 31.31
C THR A 91 -5.63 -2.46 31.26
N GLY A 92 -5.73 -1.15 31.00
CA GLY A 92 -4.59 -0.23 30.88
C GLY A 92 -4.94 1.14 31.47
N PRO A 93 -4.90 1.31 32.81
CA PRO A 93 -5.33 2.53 33.49
C PRO A 93 -4.49 3.78 33.16
N SER A 94 -3.27 3.59 32.64
CA SER A 94 -2.38 4.65 32.18
C SER A 94 -2.63 5.07 30.72
N GLY A 95 -3.54 4.40 30.02
CA GLY A 95 -3.62 4.50 28.56
C GLY A 95 -2.46 3.78 27.88
N SER A 96 -2.31 4.00 26.57
CA SER A 96 -1.26 3.36 25.78
C SER A 96 -0.76 4.31 24.71
N PHE A 97 0.55 4.50 24.65
CA PHE A 97 1.19 5.25 23.59
C PHE A 97 1.71 4.29 22.51
N ILE A 98 1.26 4.45 21.27
CA ILE A 98 1.63 3.55 20.18
C ILE A 98 2.19 4.30 18.98
N HIS A 99 3.10 3.64 18.27
CA HIS A 99 3.57 4.03 16.94
C HIS A 99 3.17 2.96 15.94
N VAL A 100 2.72 3.37 14.75
CA VAL A 100 2.41 2.45 13.65
C VAL A 100 3.29 2.74 12.44
N ALA A 101 3.80 1.67 11.82
CA ALA A 101 4.56 1.73 10.58
C ALA A 101 4.02 0.70 9.56
N ILE A 102 3.87 1.12 8.31
CA ILE A 102 3.64 0.20 7.19
C ILE A 102 5.00 -0.22 6.62
N LEU A 103 5.36 -1.50 6.74
CA LEU A 103 6.65 -2.01 6.29
C LEU A 103 6.60 -2.69 4.92
N ILE A 104 5.44 -3.25 4.57
CA ILE A 104 5.29 -4.06 3.36
C ILE A 104 3.99 -3.65 2.66
N ALA A 105 4.05 -3.51 1.34
CA ALA A 105 2.88 -3.42 0.49
C ALA A 105 2.75 -4.71 -0.30
N ILE A 106 1.57 -5.32 -0.26
CA ILE A 106 1.22 -6.52 -1.03
C ILE A 106 0.07 -6.14 -1.96
N ALA A 107 0.30 -6.28 -3.25
CA ALA A 107 -0.67 -5.93 -4.26
C ALA A 107 -0.29 -6.59 -5.59
N ASN A 108 -1.26 -6.78 -6.48
CA ASN A 108 -0.94 -7.09 -7.87
C ASN A 108 -0.18 -5.92 -8.52
N VAL A 109 0.42 -6.12 -9.70
CA VAL A 109 1.28 -5.08 -10.32
C VAL A 109 0.53 -3.76 -10.52
N VAL A 110 -0.73 -3.79 -10.95
CA VAL A 110 -1.51 -2.57 -11.24
C VAL A 110 -1.82 -1.81 -9.95
N ALA A 111 -2.23 -2.50 -8.88
CA ALA A 111 -2.47 -1.94 -7.55
C ALA A 111 -1.19 -1.40 -6.93
N MET A 112 -0.10 -2.16 -7.06
CA MET A 112 1.19 -1.76 -6.55
C MET A 112 1.59 -0.41 -7.14
N ARG A 113 1.45 -0.21 -8.46
CA ARG A 113 1.81 1.06 -9.11
C ARG A 113 1.01 2.24 -8.58
N LYS A 114 -0.30 2.08 -8.38
CA LYS A 114 -1.14 3.14 -7.80
C LYS A 114 -0.76 3.42 -6.34
N LEU A 115 -0.63 2.38 -5.53
CA LEU A 115 -0.27 2.46 -4.11
C LEU A 115 1.08 3.11 -3.84
N THR A 116 2.04 2.89 -4.73
CA THR A 116 3.42 3.38 -4.56
C THR A 116 3.72 4.62 -5.41
N ALA A 117 2.70 5.17 -6.08
CA ALA A 117 2.83 6.27 -7.02
C ALA A 117 3.89 6.04 -8.12
N PHE A 118 4.09 4.79 -8.54
CA PHE A 118 4.94 4.48 -9.70
C PHE A 118 4.13 4.49 -11.00
N ILE A 119 4.85 4.64 -12.11
CA ILE A 119 4.26 4.61 -13.45
C ILE A 119 3.56 3.27 -13.68
N SER A 120 2.40 3.33 -14.35
CA SER A 120 1.62 2.18 -14.77
C SER A 120 2.48 1.11 -15.47
N HIS A 121 2.05 -0.14 -15.37
CA HIS A 121 2.65 -1.27 -16.06
C HIS A 121 2.78 -1.08 -17.59
N SER A 122 1.92 -0.22 -18.18
CA SER A 122 1.93 0.11 -19.60
C SER A 122 2.88 1.25 -19.97
N GLY A 123 3.49 1.93 -19.00
CA GLY A 123 4.41 3.03 -19.25
C GLY A 123 5.79 2.58 -19.70
N ASN A 124 6.53 3.49 -20.33
CA ASN A 124 7.85 3.18 -20.87
C ASN A 124 8.94 3.01 -19.79
N HIS A 125 8.71 3.51 -18.58
CA HIS A 125 9.62 3.41 -17.46
C HIS A 125 9.06 2.42 -16.44
N PHE A 126 9.17 1.14 -16.79
CA PHE A 126 8.51 0.05 -16.07
C PHE A 126 9.24 -0.39 -14.80
N TYR A 127 10.52 -0.07 -14.61
CA TYR A 127 11.26 -0.48 -13.41
C TYR A 127 11.31 0.63 -12.35
N ASN A 128 11.10 0.25 -11.08
CA ASN A 128 10.96 1.21 -9.98
C ASN A 128 12.28 1.83 -9.55
N PHE A 129 13.39 1.08 -9.63
CA PHE A 129 14.65 1.47 -9.01
C PHE A 129 15.68 2.08 -9.96
N CYS A 130 15.50 1.95 -11.27
CA CYS A 130 16.37 2.54 -12.29
C CYS A 130 15.57 3.26 -13.37
N THR A 131 16.27 3.97 -14.24
CA THR A 131 15.73 4.81 -15.30
C THR A 131 15.50 4.08 -16.64
N ILE A 132 15.63 2.75 -16.67
CA ILE A 132 15.48 1.95 -17.89
C ILE A 132 14.20 2.28 -18.66
N HIS A 133 14.37 2.51 -19.96
CA HIS A 133 13.28 2.69 -20.90
C HIS A 133 12.93 1.35 -21.55
N LYS A 134 11.65 1.12 -21.88
CA LYS A 134 11.16 -0.11 -22.49
C LYS A 134 11.88 -0.50 -23.79
N ALA A 135 12.37 0.49 -24.53
CA ALA A 135 13.18 0.28 -25.74
C ALA A 135 14.54 -0.37 -25.47
N GLN A 136 15.03 -0.31 -24.23
CA GLN A 136 16.34 -0.81 -23.79
C GLN A 136 16.19 -2.00 -22.83
N ILE A 137 15.07 -2.74 -22.90
CA ILE A 137 14.74 -3.80 -21.95
C ILE A 137 15.79 -4.92 -21.89
N GLU A 138 16.57 -5.10 -22.96
CA GLU A 138 17.62 -6.10 -23.07
C GLU A 138 18.94 -5.66 -22.40
N GLU A 139 19.11 -4.37 -22.10
CA GLU A 139 20.30 -3.82 -21.45
C GLU A 139 20.22 -4.02 -19.93
N ILE A 140 20.31 -5.27 -19.48
CA ILE A 140 20.14 -5.64 -18.06
C ILE A 140 21.46 -5.49 -17.31
N GLY A 141 21.50 -4.58 -16.34
CA GLY A 141 22.64 -4.43 -15.42
C GLY A 141 22.79 -3.01 -14.87
N PRO A 142 23.40 -2.85 -13.69
CA PRO A 142 23.62 -1.54 -13.06
C PRO A 142 24.55 -0.63 -13.87
N GLN A 143 25.33 -1.18 -14.80
CA GLN A 143 26.21 -0.43 -15.70
C GLN A 143 25.47 0.28 -16.83
N PHE A 144 24.25 -0.15 -17.15
CA PHE A 144 23.48 0.38 -18.29
C PHE A 144 22.52 1.49 -17.90
N HIS A 145 22.05 1.51 -16.64
CA HIS A 145 21.01 2.42 -16.19
C HIS A 145 21.31 3.00 -14.83
N ASP A 146 21.16 4.31 -14.72
CA ASP A 146 21.27 5.00 -13.44
C ASP A 146 20.16 4.60 -12.47
N ARG A 147 20.50 4.64 -11.17
CA ARG A 147 19.50 4.54 -10.11
C ARG A 147 18.53 5.71 -10.20
N ARG A 148 17.23 5.41 -10.12
CA ARG A 148 16.18 6.42 -10.17
C ARG A 148 16.25 7.32 -8.93
N SER A 149 16.49 8.62 -9.16
CA SER A 149 16.35 9.64 -8.11
C SER A 149 14.88 10.05 -7.91
N TYR A 150 14.60 10.72 -6.79
CA TYR A 150 13.28 11.29 -6.51
C TYR A 150 12.87 12.36 -7.53
N GLN A 151 13.82 13.19 -7.97
CA GLN A 151 13.61 14.18 -9.03
C GLN A 151 13.26 13.49 -10.36
N ASN A 152 14.01 12.45 -10.75
CA ASN A 152 13.69 11.68 -11.95
C ASN A 152 12.29 11.08 -11.83
N HIS A 153 11.99 10.39 -10.73
CA HIS A 153 10.66 9.81 -10.47
C HIS A 153 9.55 10.84 -10.68
N LYS A 154 9.60 12.00 -10.01
CA LYS A 154 8.58 13.05 -10.16
C LYS A 154 8.43 13.55 -11.59
N SER A 155 9.54 13.78 -12.30
CA SER A 155 9.50 14.23 -13.70
C SER A 155 8.84 13.22 -14.64
N THR A 156 8.87 11.92 -14.30
CA THR A 156 8.32 10.86 -15.16
C THR A 156 6.85 10.54 -14.88
N ILE A 157 6.31 10.95 -13.72
CA ILE A 157 4.92 10.66 -13.33
C ILE A 157 4.01 11.88 -13.54
N ALA A 158 4.58 13.09 -13.59
CA ALA A 158 3.84 14.36 -13.68
C ALA A 158 3.35 14.72 -15.10
N LYS A 159 2.84 13.77 -15.87
CA LYS A 159 2.20 14.04 -17.17
C LYS A 159 0.81 13.44 -17.27
#